data_AF-A0AAQ3QW30-F1
#
_entry.id   AF-A0AAQ3QW30-F1
#
_cell.length_a   1.000
_cell.length_b   1.000
_cell.length_c   1.000
_cell.angle_alpha   90.00
_cell.angle_beta   90.00
_cell.angle_gamma   90.00
#
_symmetry.space_group_name_H-M   'P 1'
#
loop_
_entity.id
_entity.type
_entity.pdbx_description
1 polymer ?
#
loop_
_entity_poly.entity_id
_entity_poly.type
_entity_poly.pdbx_seq_one_letter_code
_entity_poly.pdbx_strand_id
1 'polypeptide(L)'
;MEQLTIDGKPVEKTISLRCFQVDDHDYYAAVDEDEARRLHCDLNELESSDVDSCTEVIGELLDKPWQEEDQPGVVVGTLRQWLAEAKEPAWLAGTE
;
A
#
# COMPACT_ATOMS: atom_id res chain seq x y z
N MET A 1 -1.80 -27.77 -1.76
CA MET A 1 -2.05 -26.50 -2.47
C MET A 1 -1.73 -26.73 -3.93
N GLU A 2 -2.76 -26.78 -4.76
CA GLU A 2 -2.66 -27.19 -6.17
C GLU A 2 -2.22 -26.00 -7.01
N GLN A 3 -1.01 -26.08 -7.58
CA GLN A 3 -0.52 -25.12 -8.58
C GLN A 3 -1.21 -25.41 -9.91
N LEU A 4 -1.99 -24.44 -10.41
CA LEU A 4 -2.61 -24.49 -11.73
C LEU A 4 -1.56 -24.06 -12.77
N THR A 5 -1.01 -25.01 -13.52
CA THR A 5 -0.14 -24.76 -14.66
C THR A 5 -0.94 -24.79 -15.96
N ILE A 6 -1.01 -23.66 -16.67
CA ILE A 6 -1.32 -23.62 -18.10
C ILE A 6 0.00 -23.40 -18.86
N ASP A 7 0.33 -24.28 -19.80
CA ASP A 7 1.47 -24.15 -20.73
C ASP A 7 2.90 -24.05 -20.14
N GLY A 8 3.19 -24.71 -19.01
CA GLY A 8 4.57 -24.91 -18.54
C GLY A 8 5.32 -23.64 -18.12
N LYS A 9 4.62 -22.51 -17.99
CA LYS A 9 5.12 -21.30 -17.35
C LYS A 9 4.43 -21.18 -15.98
N PRO A 10 5.15 -20.84 -14.90
CA PRO A 10 4.48 -20.47 -13.67
C PRO A 10 3.55 -19.31 -13.99
N VAL A 11 2.25 -19.51 -13.79
CA VAL A 11 1.33 -18.37 -13.70
C VAL A 11 1.66 -17.72 -12.38
N GLU A 12 2.68 -16.86 -12.37
CA GLU A 12 2.80 -15.85 -11.33
C GLU A 12 1.48 -15.11 -11.36
N LYS A 13 0.59 -15.41 -10.42
CA LYS A 13 -0.54 -14.55 -10.14
C LYS A 13 0.09 -13.25 -9.69
N THR A 14 0.39 -12.36 -10.62
CA THR A 14 0.82 -11.01 -10.31
C THR A 14 -0.35 -10.40 -9.56
N ILE A 15 -0.22 -10.33 -8.24
CA ILE A 15 -1.19 -9.66 -7.41
C ILE A 15 -1.09 -8.19 -7.81
N SER A 16 -2.12 -7.67 -8.47
CA SER A 16 -2.17 -6.26 -8.87
C SER A 16 -2.43 -5.43 -7.62
N LEU A 17 -1.36 -5.00 -6.96
CA LEU A 17 -1.44 -4.09 -5.82
C LEU A 17 -1.78 -2.67 -6.30
N ARG A 18 -2.61 -2.00 -5.51
CA ARG A 18 -2.98 -0.58 -5.65
C ARG A 18 -2.61 0.14 -4.35
N CYS A 19 -2.50 1.46 -4.41
CA CYS A 19 -2.22 2.27 -3.23
C CYS A 19 -3.54 2.74 -2.62
N PHE A 20 -3.67 2.61 -1.30
CA PHE A 20 -4.83 3.09 -0.54
C PHE A 20 -4.35 3.99 0.59
N GLN A 21 -5.01 5.13 0.74
CA GLN A 21 -4.87 5.99 1.89
C GLN A 21 -5.91 5.59 2.93
N VAL A 22 -5.47 5.24 4.13
CA VAL A 22 -6.30 5.00 5.30
C VAL A 22 -6.20 6.23 6.20
N ASP A 23 -7.35 6.76 6.57
CA ASP A 23 -7.51 8.06 7.23
C ASP A 23 -6.74 9.16 6.47
N ASP A 24 -6.09 10.08 7.17
CA ASP A 24 -5.43 11.22 6.52
C ASP A 24 -3.95 10.99 6.19
N HIS A 25 -3.32 9.95 6.75
CA HIS A 25 -1.85 9.91 6.83
C HIS A 25 -1.19 8.59 6.46
N ASP A 26 -1.91 7.47 6.45
CA ASP A 26 -1.30 6.16 6.22
C ASP A 26 -1.59 5.62 4.82
N TYR A 27 -0.55 5.13 4.15
CA TYR A 27 -0.63 4.61 2.79
C TYR A 27 -0.23 3.14 2.75
N TYR A 28 -1.03 2.33 2.08
CA TYR A 28 -0.85 0.89 1.99
C TYR A 28 -0.89 0.42 0.54
N ALA A 29 -0.04 -0.55 0.20
CA ALA A 29 -0.22 -1.39 -0.97
C ALA A 29 -1.19 -2.53 -0.59
N ALA A 30 -2.28 -2.67 -1.32
CA ALA A 30 -3.26 -3.73 -1.10
C ALA A 30 -4.00 -4.08 -2.41
N VAL A 31 -4.73 -5.19 -2.43
CA VAL A 31 -5.57 -5.55 -3.58
C VAL A 31 -6.87 -4.75 -3.63
N ASP A 32 -7.38 -4.33 -2.48
CA ASP A 32 -8.61 -3.55 -2.30
C ASP A 32 -8.60 -2.76 -0.97
N GLU A 33 -9.66 -1.96 -0.75
CA GLU A 33 -9.83 -1.13 0.45
C GLU A 33 -9.97 -1.96 1.73
N ASP A 34 -10.64 -3.12 1.66
CA ASP A 34 -10.85 -3.99 2.82
C ASP A 34 -9.52 -4.55 3.32
N GLU A 35 -8.63 -4.96 2.42
CA GLU A 35 -7.30 -5.41 2.77
C GLU A 35 -6.42 -4.28 3.33
N ALA A 36 -6.49 -3.07 2.76
CA ALA A 36 -5.77 -1.91 3.31
C ALA A 36 -6.23 -1.58 4.74
N ARG A 37 -7.54 -1.55 5.00
CA ARG A 37 -8.10 -1.34 6.35
C ARG A 37 -7.65 -2.43 7.32
N ARG A 38 -7.69 -3.70 6.89
CA ARG A 38 -7.25 -4.82 7.72
C ARG A 38 -5.78 -4.69 8.10
N LEU A 39 -4.91 -4.35 7.15
CA LEU A 39 -3.49 -4.11 7.42
C LEU A 39 -3.28 -2.98 8.42
N HIS A 40 -4.04 -1.88 8.29
CA HIS A 40 -3.96 -0.76 9.22
C HIS A 40 -4.40 -1.16 10.64
N CYS A 41 -5.51 -1.90 10.76
CA CYS A 41 -6.02 -2.40 12.03
C CYS A 41 -5.04 -3.37 12.70
N ASP A 42 -4.51 -4.33 11.92
CA ASP A 42 -3.52 -5.31 12.39
C ASP A 42 -2.23 -4.62 12.87
N LEU A 43 -1.76 -3.57 12.18
CA LEU A 43 -0.53 -2.85 12.52
C LEU A 43 -0.67 -1.97 13.77
N ASN A 44 -1.83 -1.34 13.94
CA ASN A 44 -2.08 -0.38 15.01
C ASN A 44 -2.86 -0.98 16.20
N GLU A 45 -3.18 -2.28 16.15
CA GLU A 45 -4.01 -2.98 17.14
C GLU A 45 -5.39 -2.30 17.34
N LEU A 46 -5.99 -1.86 16.23
CA LEU A 46 -7.28 -1.15 16.18
C LEU A 46 -8.42 -2.07 15.71
N GLU A 47 -9.65 -1.69 16.04
CA GLU A 47 -10.83 -2.31 15.46
C GLU A 47 -11.21 -1.59 14.16
N SER A 48 -11.87 -2.29 13.24
CA SER A 48 -12.29 -1.70 11.96
C SER A 48 -13.26 -0.51 12.11
N SER A 49 -13.93 -0.39 13.27
CA SER A 49 -14.80 0.74 13.60
C SER A 49 -14.03 2.02 13.95
N ASP A 50 -12.73 1.93 14.24
CA ASP A 50 -11.88 3.06 14.57
C ASP A 50 -11.24 3.71 13.33
N VAL A 51 -11.37 3.07 12.16
CA VAL A 51 -10.92 3.61 10.87
C VAL A 51 -12.03 4.46 10.27
N ASP A 52 -11.76 5.75 10.06
CA ASP A 52 -12.74 6.73 9.59
C ASP A 52 -12.91 6.64 8.07
N SER A 53 -11.80 6.50 7.33
CA SER A 53 -11.84 6.44 5.87
C SER A 53 -10.75 5.55 5.25
N CYS A 54 -11.01 5.04 4.06
CA CYS A 54 -10.04 4.35 3.22
C CYS A 54 -10.37 4.64 1.77
N THR A 55 -9.42 5.13 0.97
CA THR A 55 -9.66 5.47 -0.43
C THR A 55 -8.47 5.09 -1.32
N GLU A 56 -8.75 4.66 -2.55
CA GLU A 56 -7.69 4.38 -3.52
C GLU A 56 -6.98 5.68 -3.94
N VAL A 57 -5.66 5.70 -3.82
CA VAL A 57 -4.80 6.81 -4.23
C VAL A 57 -4.46 6.67 -5.70
N ILE A 58 -4.82 7.69 -6.47
CA ILE A 58 -4.57 7.76 -7.91
C ILE A 58 -3.96 9.12 -8.28
N GLY A 59 -3.32 9.17 -9.46
CA GLY A 59 -2.83 10.43 -10.04
C GLY A 59 -1.59 10.99 -9.34
N GLU A 60 -1.52 12.32 -9.23
CA GLU A 60 -0.31 13.06 -8.82
C GLU A 60 0.15 12.74 -7.40
N LEU A 61 -0.74 12.31 -6.51
CA LEU A 61 -0.37 11.95 -5.14
C LEU A 61 0.58 10.74 -5.11
N LEU A 62 0.50 9.83 -6.09
CA LEU A 62 1.44 8.72 -6.21
C LEU A 62 2.88 9.16 -6.55
N ASP A 63 3.00 10.31 -7.22
CA ASP A 63 4.26 10.83 -7.73
C ASP A 63 4.85 11.94 -6.84
N LYS A 64 4.13 12.32 -5.77
CA LYS A 64 4.58 13.30 -4.80
C LYS A 64 5.83 12.77 -4.07
N PRO A 65 6.90 13.59 -3.94
CA PRO A 65 8.09 13.18 -3.20
C PRO A 65 7.82 13.16 -1.69
N TRP A 66 8.02 12.01 -1.07
CA TRP A 66 8.02 11.85 0.39
C TRP A 66 9.33 12.35 0.97
N GLN A 67 9.25 12.97 2.14
CA GLN A 67 10.40 13.44 2.87
C GLN A 67 10.65 12.57 4.10
N GLU A 68 11.90 12.60 4.56
CA GLU A 68 12.29 11.99 5.82
C GLU A 68 11.79 12.86 6.98
N GLU A 69 11.02 12.27 7.91
CA GLU A 69 10.34 12.99 9.00
C GLU A 69 11.35 13.73 9.91
N ASP A 70 12.49 13.11 10.22
CA ASP A 70 13.55 13.69 11.05
C ASP A 70 14.49 14.63 10.25
N GLN A 71 14.44 14.61 8.90
CA GLN A 71 15.29 15.44 8.03
C GLN A 71 14.49 16.12 6.89
N PRO A 72 13.81 17.24 7.20
CA PRO A 72 13.11 18.04 6.20
C PRO A 72 14.00 18.43 5.02
N GLY A 73 13.50 18.20 3.80
CA GLY A 73 14.21 18.44 2.55
C GLY A 73 14.96 17.22 2.00
N VAL A 74 15.06 16.11 2.74
CA VAL A 74 15.61 14.84 2.24
C VAL A 74 14.47 14.01 1.66
N VAL A 75 14.46 13.83 0.33
CA VAL A 75 13.46 13.00 -0.37
C VAL A 75 13.83 11.53 -0.27
N VAL A 76 12.89 10.69 0.18
CA VAL A 76 13.10 9.25 0.42
C VAL A 76 12.44 8.36 -0.64
N GLY A 77 11.50 8.89 -1.42
CA GLY A 77 10.84 8.15 -2.50
C GLY A 77 9.49 8.73 -2.88
N THR A 78 8.70 7.95 -3.60
CA THR A 78 7.28 8.23 -3.89
C THR A 78 6.46 6.98 -3.67
N LEU A 79 5.15 7.13 -3.42
CA LEU A 79 4.23 5.99 -3.33
C LEU A 79 4.26 5.13 -4.59
N ARG A 80 4.42 5.71 -5.79
CA ARG A 80 4.53 4.94 -7.04
C ARG A 80 5.75 4.04 -7.04
N GLN A 81 6.89 4.53 -6.55
CA GLN A 81 8.11 3.74 -6.47
C GLN A 81 7.92 2.58 -5.51
N TRP A 82 7.47 2.85 -4.28
CA TRP A 82 7.27 1.80 -3.28
C TRP A 82 6.19 0.79 -3.67
N LEU A 83 5.09 1.24 -4.29
CA LEU A 83 4.06 0.35 -4.84
C LEU A 83 4.60 -0.58 -5.92
N ALA A 84 5.51 -0.10 -6.79
CA ALA A 84 6.13 -0.92 -7.82
C ALA A 84 7.14 -1.93 -7.25
N GLU A 85 7.71 -1.66 -6.08
CA GLU A 85 8.64 -2.56 -5.37
C GLU A 85 7.90 -3.59 -4.49
N ALA A 86 6.68 -3.26 -4.06
CA ALA A 86 5.84 -4.13 -3.24
C ALA A 86 5.47 -5.41 -3.98
N LYS A 87 5.71 -6.55 -3.33
CA LYS A 87 5.38 -7.90 -3.84
C LYS A 87 4.18 -8.53 -3.14
N GLU A 88 3.80 -7.94 -2.02
CA GLU A 88 2.70 -8.37 -1.16
C GLU A 88 2.07 -7.14 -0.49
N PRO A 89 0.83 -7.26 0.00
CA PRO A 89 0.16 -6.18 0.70
C PRO A 89 0.95 -5.72 1.93
N ALA A 90 1.23 -4.42 2.02
CA ALA A 90 2.11 -3.85 3.05
C ALA A 90 1.88 -2.35 3.24
N TRP A 91 2.31 -1.82 4.38
CA TRP A 91 2.41 -0.39 4.60
C TRP A 91 3.50 0.22 3.72
N LEU A 92 3.20 1.35 3.07
CA LEU A 92 4.12 2.08 2.20
C LEU A 92 4.73 3.27 2.93
N ALA A 93 3.91 4.08 3.61
CA ALA A 93 4.36 5.25 4.37
C ALA A 93 3.26 5.83 5.27
N GLY A 94 3.70 6.61 6.27
CA GLY A 94 2.89 7.51 7.10
C GLY A 94 3.15 8.98 6.75
N THR A 95 2.63 9.89 7.58
CA THR A 95 2.62 11.36 7.40
C THR A 95 3.89 11.97 6.79
N GLU A 96 3.69 12.99 5.93
CA GLU A 96 4.63 13.52 4.91
C GLU A 96 5.60 14.63 5.33
#